data_AF-A0A6J7NQH2-F1
#
_entry.id   AF-A0A6J7NQH2-F1
#
_cell.length_a   1.000
_cell.length_b   1.000
_cell.length_c   1.000
_cell.angle_alpha   90.00
_cell.angle_beta   90.00
_cell.angle_gamma   90.00
#
_symmetry.space_group_name_H-M   'P 1'
#
loop_
_entity.id
_entity.type
_entity.pdbx_description
1 polymer ?
#
loop_
_entity_poly.entity_id
_entity_poly.type
_entity_poly.pdbx_seq_one_letter_code
_entity_poly.pdbx_strand_id
1 'polypeptide(L)'
;MDMRIKLPYRISNTVVEFEENRRIAWWHHAHNIWRYELEPVDGGTRVTETFDFSKGRGAWLIERMGYPKKNQAAMESTLERLAQVMASA
;
A
#
# COMPACT_ATOMS: atom_id res chain seq x y z
N MET A 1 7.44 5.95 -12.41
CA MET A 1 6.37 4.95 -12.59
C MET A 1 5.38 5.52 -13.58
N ASP A 2 5.32 4.95 -14.79
CA ASP A 2 4.31 5.32 -15.78
C ASP A 2 3.06 4.48 -15.52
N MET A 3 2.05 5.11 -14.94
CA MET A 3 0.78 4.44 -14.66
C MET A 3 -0.21 4.77 -15.77
N ARG A 4 -0.93 3.75 -16.27
CA ARG A 4 -1.96 3.90 -17.31
C ARG A 4 -3.31 3.46 -16.80
N ILE A 5 -4.24 4.41 -16.74
CA ILE A 5 -5.67 4.14 -16.70
C ILE A 5 -6.27 4.95 -17.84
N LYS A 6 -6.34 4.34 -19.04
CA LYS A 6 -6.75 4.94 -20.33
C LYS A 6 -5.87 6.11 -20.83
N LEU A 7 -5.33 6.95 -19.95
CA LEU A 7 -4.37 8.02 -20.23
C LEU A 7 -3.14 7.89 -19.30
N PRO A 8 -1.96 8.40 -19.72
CA PRO A 8 -0.80 8.52 -18.84
C PRO A 8 -1.14 9.41 -17.65
N TYR A 9 -0.79 8.98 -16.44
CA TYR A 9 -0.90 9.82 -15.25
C TYR A 9 0.26 9.59 -14.31
N ARG A 10 0.49 10.60 -13.46
CA ARG A 10 1.53 10.58 -12.43
C ARG A 10 0.87 10.55 -11.06
N ILE A 11 1.31 9.61 -10.21
CA ILE A 11 1.01 9.64 -8.78
C ILE A 11 2.19 10.26 -8.06
N SER A 12 1.93 11.32 -7.30
CA SER A 12 2.86 11.83 -6.29
C SER A 12 2.46 11.26 -4.94
N ASN A 13 3.43 10.62 -4.27
CA ASN A 13 3.27 10.12 -2.91
C ASN A 13 4.07 11.00 -1.96
N THR A 14 3.53 11.21 -0.77
CA THR A 14 4.23 11.87 0.34
C THR A 14 4.38 10.86 1.47
N VAL A 15 5.60 10.71 1.96
CA VAL A 15 5.89 9.88 3.16
C VAL A 15 5.35 10.63 4.39
N VAL A 16 4.54 9.96 5.19
CA VAL A 16 3.88 10.52 6.38
C VAL A 16 4.31 9.82 7.68
N GLU A 17 4.81 8.59 7.60
CA GLU A 17 5.46 7.89 8.70
C GLU A 17 6.73 7.23 8.17
N PHE A 18 7.83 7.36 8.89
CA PHE A 18 9.07 6.69 8.52
C PHE A 18 9.85 6.32 9.78
N GLU A 19 10.13 5.03 9.90
CA GLU A 19 11.06 4.47 10.87
C GLU A 19 11.92 3.46 10.12
N GLU A 20 13.23 3.71 10.12
CA GLU A 20 14.17 2.91 9.35
C GLU A 20 14.06 1.43 9.71
N ASN A 21 13.94 0.57 8.69
CA ASN A 21 13.78 -0.89 8.80
C ASN A 21 12.57 -1.37 9.62
N ARG A 22 11.61 -0.49 9.93
CA ARG A 22 10.46 -0.82 10.79
C ARG A 22 9.13 -0.38 10.22
N ARG A 23 9.06 0.82 9.65
CA ARG A 23 7.80 1.37 9.18
C ARG A 23 7.98 2.38 8.08
N ILE A 24 7.09 2.30 7.09
CA ILE A 24 6.91 3.38 6.13
C ILE A 24 5.42 3.52 5.83
N ALA A 25 4.91 4.74 5.92
CA ALA A 25 3.56 5.05 5.46
C ALA A 25 3.60 6.23 4.50
N TRP A 26 2.74 6.18 3.50
CA TRP A 26 2.61 7.22 2.49
C TRP A 26 1.15 7.40 2.10
N TRP A 27 0.88 8.56 1.52
CA TRP A 27 -0.41 8.87 0.93
C TRP A 27 -0.22 9.57 -0.41
N HIS A 28 -1.27 9.55 -1.24
CA HIS A 28 -1.36 10.38 -2.42
C HIS A 28 -2.45 11.45 -2.23
N HIS A 29 -2.79 12.22 -3.27
CA HIS A 29 -3.75 13.33 -3.22
C HIS A 29 -5.13 13.04 -2.57
N ALA A 30 -5.56 11.78 -2.52
CA ALA A 30 -6.82 11.38 -1.87
C ALA A 30 -6.68 11.19 -0.35
N HIS A 31 -5.48 11.32 0.21
CA HIS A 31 -5.16 11.19 1.63
C HIS A 31 -5.47 9.81 2.24
N ASN A 32 -5.63 8.77 1.40
CA ASN A 32 -5.63 7.39 1.89
C ASN A 32 -4.20 7.01 2.26
N ILE A 33 -4.02 6.49 3.47
CA ILE A 33 -2.71 6.11 4.00
C ILE A 33 -2.49 4.63 3.67
N TRP A 34 -1.41 4.38 2.95
CA TRP A 34 -0.83 3.05 2.80
C TRP A 34 0.30 2.93 3.79
N ARG A 35 0.39 1.81 4.49
CA ARG A 35 1.43 1.56 5.49
C ARG A 35 2.00 0.17 5.32
N TYR A 36 3.33 0.09 5.34
CA TYR A 36 4.06 -1.13 5.61
C TYR A 36 4.67 -1.08 7.00
N GLU A 37 4.44 -2.14 7.75
CA GLU A 37 5.12 -2.45 9.00
C GLU A 37 6.03 -3.66 8.75
N LEU A 38 7.29 -3.49 9.12
CA LEU A 38 8.37 -4.45 8.91
C LEU A 38 8.82 -4.96 10.28
N GLU A 39 8.41 -6.19 10.58
CA GLU A 39 8.81 -6.87 11.80
C GLU A 39 9.89 -7.90 11.44
N PRO A 40 11.14 -7.71 11.88
CA PRO A 40 12.18 -8.72 11.77
C PRO A 40 11.76 -9.97 12.54
N VAL A 41 11.85 -11.11 11.88
CA VAL A 41 11.56 -12.43 12.44
C VAL A 41 12.74 -13.36 12.14
N ASP A 42 12.79 -14.51 12.79
CA ASP A 42 13.83 -15.49 12.47
C ASP A 42 13.72 -15.92 11.00
N GLY A 43 14.84 -15.86 10.29
CA GLY A 43 14.91 -16.18 8.86
C GLY A 43 14.24 -15.18 7.90
N GLY A 44 13.81 -13.97 8.35
CA GLY A 44 13.25 -12.99 7.42
C GLY A 44 12.58 -11.77 8.03
N THR A 45 11.54 -11.28 7.36
CA THR A 45 10.76 -10.11 7.79
C THR A 45 9.29 -10.38 7.55
N ARG A 46 8.47 -10.23 8.59
CA ARG A 46 7.02 -10.19 8.46
C ARG A 46 6.63 -8.80 8.00
N VAL A 47 6.01 -8.73 6.84
CA VAL A 47 5.49 -7.49 6.25
C VAL A 47 3.98 -7.44 6.48
N THR A 48 3.50 -6.39 7.12
CA THR A 48 2.06 -6.12 7.25
C THR A 48 1.70 -4.90 6.42
N GLU A 49 0.76 -5.07 5.48
CA GLU A 49 0.21 -3.97 4.68
C GLU A 49 -1.13 -3.50 5.25
N THR A 50 -1.25 -2.19 5.46
CA THR A 50 -2.50 -1.56 5.88
C THR A 50 -2.92 -0.49 4.89
N PHE A 51 -4.20 -0.51 4.52
CA PHE A 51 -4.86 0.54 3.75
C PHE A 51 -5.87 1.26 4.64
N ASP A 52 -5.49 2.44 5.17
CA ASP A 52 -6.37 3.30 5.94
C ASP A 52 -6.97 4.40 5.06
N PHE A 53 -8.24 4.23 4.74
CA PHE A 53 -9.04 5.20 3.98
C PHE A 53 -9.98 6.02 4.87
N SER A 54 -9.95 5.83 6.19
CA SER A 54 -10.90 6.46 7.13
C SER A 54 -10.80 7.99 7.14
N LYS A 55 -9.59 8.51 6.89
CA LYS A 55 -9.30 9.96 6.79
C LYS A 55 -9.16 10.44 5.34
N GLY A 56 -9.40 9.56 4.37
CA GLY A 56 -9.31 9.88 2.95
C GLY A 56 -10.41 10.81 2.49
N ARG A 57 -10.08 11.71 1.55
CA ARG A 57 -11.09 12.51 0.84
C ARG A 57 -12.00 11.56 0.05
N GLY A 58 -13.26 11.46 0.45
CA GLY A 58 -14.22 10.56 -0.19
C GLY A 58 -14.22 9.13 0.36
N ALA A 59 -13.86 8.93 1.63
CA ALA A 59 -13.96 7.62 2.32
C ALA A 59 -15.31 6.91 2.05
N TRP A 60 -16.42 7.65 2.12
CA TRP A 60 -17.76 7.13 1.80
C TRP A 60 -17.90 6.62 0.35
N LEU A 61 -17.25 7.29 -0.61
CA LEU A 61 -17.28 6.88 -2.02
C LEU A 61 -16.43 5.62 -2.23
N ILE A 62 -15.29 5.50 -1.55
CA ILE A 62 -14.42 4.31 -1.59
C ILE A 62 -15.20 3.08 -1.11
N GLU A 63 -15.89 3.21 0.02
CA GLU A 63 -16.71 2.16 0.60
C GLU A 63 -17.87 1.77 -0.34
N ARG A 64 -18.63 2.75 -0.84
CA ARG A 64 -19.78 2.53 -1.73
C ARG A 64 -19.39 1.87 -3.06
N MET A 65 -18.20 2.15 -3.57
CA MET A 65 -17.69 1.59 -4.83
C MET A 65 -17.07 0.19 -4.67
N GLY A 66 -17.05 -0.38 -3.46
CA GLY A 66 -16.54 -1.72 -3.19
C GLY A 66 -15.01 -1.84 -3.32
N TYR A 67 -14.30 -0.70 -3.28
CA TYR A 67 -12.84 -0.69 -3.32
C TYR A 67 -12.18 -1.43 -2.14
N PRO A 68 -12.72 -1.47 -0.90
CA PRO A 68 -12.09 -2.22 0.18
C PRO A 68 -11.83 -3.69 -0.17
N LYS A 69 -12.82 -4.38 -0.75
CA LYS A 69 -12.68 -5.79 -1.17
C LYS A 69 -11.72 -5.96 -2.35
N LYS A 70 -11.78 -5.05 -3.33
CA LYS A 70 -10.88 -5.11 -4.49
C LYS A 70 -9.43 -4.81 -4.09
N ASN A 71 -9.23 -3.85 -3.19
CA ASN A 71 -7.92 -3.51 -2.66
C ASN A 71 -7.36 -4.66 -1.85
N GLN A 72 -8.17 -5.34 -1.04
CA GLN A 72 -7.73 -6.52 -0.29
C GLN A 72 -7.11 -7.59 -1.20
N ALA A 73 -7.81 -8.00 -2.26
CA ALA A 73 -7.28 -9.00 -3.20
C ALA A 73 -5.98 -8.52 -3.90
N ALA A 74 -5.89 -7.24 -4.22
CA ALA A 74 -4.68 -6.66 -4.81
C ALA A 74 -3.51 -6.57 -3.82
N MET A 75 -3.78 -6.29 -2.54
CA MET A 75 -2.81 -6.27 -1.44
C MET A 75 -2.25 -7.67 -1.21
N GLU A 76 -3.11 -8.69 -1.15
CA GLU A 76 -2.70 -10.10 -1.04
C GLU A 76 -1.75 -10.49 -2.18
N SER A 77 -2.12 -10.20 -3.43
CA SER A 77 -1.25 -10.46 -4.59
C SER A 77 0.07 -9.67 -4.55
N THR A 78 0.05 -8.44 -4.02
CA THR A 78 1.25 -7.62 -3.86
C THR A 78 2.20 -8.24 -2.84
N LEU A 79 1.70 -8.69 -1.69
CA LEU A 79 2.51 -9.36 -0.66
C LEU A 79 3.07 -10.69 -1.16
N GLU A 80 2.29 -11.48 -1.90
CA GLU A 80 2.78 -12.71 -2.55
C GLU A 80 3.93 -12.41 -3.52
N ARG A 81 3.76 -11.40 -4.38
CA ARG A 81 4.80 -11.00 -5.33
C ARG A 81 6.04 -10.47 -4.63
N LEU A 82 5.88 -9.72 -3.54
CA LEU A 82 6.99 -9.24 -2.72
C LEU A 82 7.81 -10.42 -2.19
N ALA A 83 7.14 -11.43 -1.63
CA ALA A 83 7.80 -12.65 -1.15
C ALA A 83 8.55 -13.38 -2.26
N GLN A 84 7.96 -13.50 -3.46
CA GLN A 84 8.61 -14.14 -4.61
C GLN A 84 9.87 -13.39 -5.06
N VAL A 85 9.80 -12.07 -5.18
CA VAL A 85 10.95 -11.25 -5.60
C VAL A 85 12.08 -11.35 -4.58
N MET A 86 11.76 -11.30 -3.29
CA MET A 86 12.77 -11.42 -2.21
C MET A 86 13.37 -12.82 -2.09
N ALA A 87 12.62 -13.87 -2.40
CA ALA A 87 13.15 -15.24 -2.42
C ALA A 87 14.08 -15.50 -3.63
N SER A 88 13.95 -14.69 -4.69
CA SER A 88 14.80 -14.77 -5.88
C SER A 88 16.03 -13.84 -5.86
N ALA A 89 16.17 -13.03 -4.82
CA ALA A 89 17.24 -12.06 -4.63
C ALA A 89 18.37 -12.65 -3.77
#